data_AF-A0A258VC24-F1
#
_entry.id   AF-A0A258VC24-F1
#
_cell.length_a   1.000
_cell.length_b   1.000
_cell.length_c   1.000
_cell.angle_alpha   90.00
_cell.angle_beta   90.00
_cell.angle_gamma   90.00
#
_symmetry.space_group_name_H-M   'P 1'
#
loop_
_entity.id
_entity.type
_entity.pdbx_description
1 polymer ?
#
loop_
_entity_poly.entity_id
_entity_poly.type
_entity_poly.pdbx_seq_one_letter_code
_entity_poly.pdbx_strand_id
1 'polypeptide(L)'
;MSFVRSPETIPSVQMTRDVLKHLKRGHRWIFAGGVEDLGASHTGLRALYYKKELIGLGVYQGDTQLRFRLFCLSDEPYFRKNSAAKTFELWSERQWKNAIKIRQSFNTETTNSFRLFNGEGDGVPGLVVDIYNDVAVIKHDHAVMETVWNSQYIAEKIAKEFPQIKCVYLKRRNDAEEKGTNLIGQLPSETIFKENNLLFSSNIRDAAKTGFFLDQRDNRLAIKTFSKNATVLNLFSYTGGFSLFAAAGGATQVTSVDIAKVAIENVKRNFEINQFKTEHVDIAADAFEFVDNQITLKHKYDIVITDPPSFAPNEKSVPQATIAYTKIYSNSIKLVKENGLFAASSCSSHIDTEAFLEITREAFSKAGKRGTLIRLGAQPSDHPYPLAMPELRYLKFALFRVEG
;
A
#
# COMPACT_ATOMS: atom_id res chain seq x y z
N MET A 1 -27.49 -5.57 9.17
CA MET A 1 -26.13 -5.62 9.77
C MET A 1 -25.22 -4.65 9.02
N SER A 2 -24.15 -4.17 9.66
CA SER A 2 -23.26 -3.12 9.16
C SER A 2 -21.79 -3.49 9.34
N PHE A 3 -20.90 -2.83 8.60
CA PHE A 3 -19.45 -2.94 8.79
C PHE A 3 -19.00 -2.41 10.14
N VAL A 4 -19.71 -1.44 10.72
CA VAL A 4 -19.40 -0.91 12.04
C VAL A 4 -20.19 -1.69 13.10
N ARG A 5 -19.54 -2.08 14.20
CA ARG A 5 -20.22 -2.52 15.43
C ARG A 5 -20.89 -1.30 16.07
N SER A 6 -22.19 -1.14 15.85
CA SER A 6 -22.94 0.00 16.39
C SER A 6 -23.39 -0.31 17.83
N PRO A 7 -22.93 0.44 18.85
CA PRO A 7 -23.51 0.39 20.19
C PRO A 7 -24.90 1.05 20.20
N GLU A 8 -25.66 0.82 21.28
CA GLU A 8 -26.95 1.49 21.51
C GLU A 8 -26.81 3.00 21.68
N THR A 9 -25.72 3.44 22.32
CA THR A 9 -25.39 4.86 22.51
C THR A 9 -23.99 5.16 21.99
N ILE A 10 -23.84 6.30 21.31
CA ILE A 10 -22.55 6.76 20.77
C ILE A 10 -22.12 8.01 21.56
N PRO A 11 -21.02 7.94 22.33
CA PRO A 11 -20.52 9.11 23.06
C PRO A 11 -20.14 10.24 22.10
N SER A 12 -20.26 11.48 22.55
CA SER A 12 -19.89 12.66 21.75
C SER A 12 -18.41 13.01 21.87
N VAL A 13 -17.91 13.76 20.89
CA VAL A 13 -16.65 14.51 20.97
C VAL A 13 -16.85 15.89 20.32
N GLN A 14 -16.33 16.94 20.94
CA GLN A 14 -16.45 18.32 20.47
C GLN A 14 -15.27 18.74 19.57
N MET A 15 -15.58 19.37 18.46
CA MET A 15 -14.63 20.13 17.64
C MET A 15 -14.26 21.44 18.34
N THR A 16 -12.97 21.72 18.42
CA THR A 16 -12.43 22.95 19.03
C THR A 16 -12.33 24.11 18.04
N ARG A 17 -12.35 23.81 16.74
CA ARG A 17 -12.28 24.78 15.63
C ARG A 17 -13.21 24.37 14.50
N ASP A 18 -13.67 25.34 13.73
CA ASP A 18 -14.50 25.07 12.55
C ASP A 18 -13.63 24.55 11.38
N VAL A 19 -13.66 23.23 11.18
CA VAL A 19 -13.08 22.56 10.00
C VAL A 19 -14.17 21.99 9.08
N LEU A 20 -15.43 22.44 9.19
CA LEU A 20 -16.56 21.85 8.47
C LEU A 20 -16.38 21.94 6.95
N LYS A 21 -15.87 23.07 6.45
CA LYS A 21 -15.55 23.23 5.02
C LYS A 21 -14.56 22.18 4.52
N HIS A 22 -13.59 21.80 5.36
CA HIS A 22 -12.58 20.79 5.03
C HIS A 22 -13.21 19.39 4.95
N LEU A 23 -14.07 19.05 5.93
CA LEU A 23 -14.81 17.79 5.94
C LEU A 23 -15.77 17.67 4.76
N LYS A 24 -16.52 18.75 4.45
CA LYS A 24 -17.46 18.81 3.31
C LYS A 24 -16.78 18.71 1.95
N ARG A 25 -15.50 19.12 1.86
CA ARG A 25 -14.67 18.90 0.65
C ARG A 25 -14.25 17.44 0.49
N GLY A 26 -14.45 16.60 1.51
CA GLY A 26 -14.19 15.16 1.49
C GLY A 26 -12.97 14.72 2.30
N HIS A 27 -12.30 15.63 3.02
CA HIS A 27 -11.21 15.24 3.91
C HIS A 27 -11.78 14.55 5.15
N ARG A 28 -11.23 13.39 5.50
CA ARG A 28 -11.80 12.55 6.57
C ARG A 28 -11.11 12.68 7.91
N TRP A 29 -9.99 13.38 7.96
CA TRP A 29 -9.17 13.48 9.16
C TRP A 29 -9.33 14.81 9.88
N ILE A 30 -9.32 14.75 11.22
CA ILE A 30 -9.14 15.91 12.09
C ILE A 30 -7.95 15.61 12.99
N PHE A 31 -6.91 16.43 12.86
CA PHE A 31 -5.69 16.30 13.65
C PHE A 31 -5.84 16.87 15.07
N ALA A 32 -4.85 16.58 15.92
CA ALA A 32 -4.72 17.14 17.26
C ALA A 32 -4.91 18.67 17.27
N GLY A 33 -5.57 19.15 18.32
CA GLY A 33 -6.03 20.54 18.41
C GLY A 33 -7.27 20.87 17.57
N GLY A 34 -7.79 19.95 16.75
CA GLY A 34 -9.05 20.11 16.02
C GLY A 34 -10.30 19.53 16.70
N VAL A 35 -10.10 18.69 17.70
CA VAL A 35 -11.12 18.15 18.61
C VAL A 35 -10.59 18.22 20.04
N GLU A 36 -11.49 18.19 21.01
CA GLU A 36 -11.14 18.10 22.43
C GLU A 36 -10.29 16.84 22.70
N ASP A 37 -9.35 16.96 23.64
CA ASP A 37 -8.54 15.83 24.07
C ASP A 37 -9.25 15.09 25.20
N LEU A 38 -9.88 13.97 24.86
CA LEU A 38 -10.51 13.06 25.82
C LEU A 38 -9.51 12.07 26.44
N GLY A 39 -8.27 12.00 25.94
CA GLY A 39 -7.29 11.01 26.35
C GLY A 39 -7.50 9.62 25.75
N ALA A 40 -6.45 8.79 25.84
CA ALA A 40 -6.39 7.48 25.17
C ALA A 40 -7.48 6.48 25.62
N SER A 41 -7.92 6.53 26.88
CA SER A 41 -8.96 5.66 27.43
C SER A 41 -10.35 5.88 26.80
N HIS A 42 -10.55 7.01 26.13
CA HIS A 42 -11.79 7.35 25.44
C HIS A 42 -11.70 7.17 23.92
N THR A 43 -10.77 6.34 23.44
CA THR A 43 -10.66 5.96 22.03
C THR A 43 -11.86 5.09 21.59
N GLY A 44 -12.40 5.32 20.40
CA GLY A 44 -13.54 4.55 19.88
C GLY A 44 -14.52 5.34 19.00
N LEU A 45 -15.66 4.71 18.68
CA LEU A 45 -16.73 5.32 17.89
C LEU A 45 -17.32 6.54 18.62
N ARG A 46 -17.46 7.67 17.92
CA ARG A 46 -17.93 8.93 18.48
C ARG A 46 -18.84 9.70 17.52
N ALA A 47 -19.77 10.46 18.11
CA ALA A 47 -20.55 11.47 17.42
C ALA A 47 -19.80 12.81 17.50
N LEU A 48 -19.43 13.36 16.35
CA LEU A 48 -18.69 14.60 16.26
C LEU A 48 -19.66 15.78 16.31
N TYR A 49 -19.45 16.69 17.26
CA TYR A 49 -20.23 17.91 17.40
C TYR A 49 -19.36 19.13 17.18
N TYR A 50 -19.96 20.20 16.68
CA TYR A 50 -19.39 21.54 16.76
C TYR A 50 -20.44 22.47 17.35
N LYS A 51 -20.10 23.10 18.48
CA LYS A 51 -21.04 23.84 19.33
C LYS A 51 -22.19 22.92 19.82
N LYS A 52 -23.34 22.93 19.15
CA LYS A 52 -24.51 22.09 19.47
C LYS A 52 -25.02 21.31 18.26
N GLU A 53 -24.32 21.40 17.14
CA GLU A 53 -24.73 20.74 15.90
C GLU A 53 -23.96 19.44 15.73
N LEU A 54 -24.70 18.38 15.43
CA LEU A 54 -24.13 17.10 15.04
C LEU A 54 -23.54 17.24 13.64
N ILE A 55 -22.23 17.06 13.53
CA ILE A 55 -21.49 17.14 12.26
C ILE A 55 -21.44 15.79 11.57
N GLY A 56 -21.27 14.71 12.32
CA GLY A 56 -21.16 13.37 11.74
C GLY A 56 -20.76 12.30 12.74
N LEU A 57 -20.48 11.11 12.22
CA LEU A 57 -20.04 9.95 13.00
C LEU A 57 -18.66 9.50 12.52
N GLY A 58 -17.82 9.04 13.44
CA GLY A 58 -16.46 8.60 13.14
C GLY A 58 -15.76 8.00 14.35
N VAL A 59 -14.44 7.84 14.26
CA VAL A 59 -13.62 7.23 15.31
C VAL A 59 -12.68 8.26 15.88
N TYR A 60 -12.70 8.41 17.20
CA TYR A 60 -11.72 9.19 17.95
C TYR A 60 -10.53 8.30 18.36
N GLN A 61 -9.31 8.83 18.24
CA GLN A 61 -8.04 8.16 18.57
C GLN A 61 -7.21 9.05 19.50
N GLY A 62 -7.32 8.83 20.81
CA GLY A 62 -6.67 9.68 21.83
C GLY A 62 -5.16 9.51 21.93
N ASP A 63 -4.59 8.51 21.28
CA ASP A 63 -3.17 8.15 21.30
C ASP A 63 -2.39 8.60 20.05
N THR A 64 -3.05 9.19 19.05
CA THR A 64 -2.38 9.62 17.80
C THR A 64 -2.63 11.09 17.43
N GLN A 65 -1.72 11.70 16.65
CA GLN A 65 -1.94 13.04 16.10
C GLN A 65 -3.17 13.11 15.19
N LEU A 66 -3.55 12.00 14.58
CA LEU A 66 -4.80 11.86 13.85
C LEU A 66 -5.95 11.58 14.82
N ARG A 67 -6.47 12.64 15.46
CA ARG A 67 -7.43 12.51 16.57
C ARG A 67 -8.81 12.01 16.18
N PHE A 68 -9.30 12.31 14.97
CA PHE A 68 -10.62 11.87 14.55
C PHE A 68 -10.65 11.48 13.07
N ARG A 69 -11.28 10.35 12.77
CA ARG A 69 -11.53 9.85 11.41
C ARG A 69 -13.01 9.76 11.13
N LEU A 70 -13.50 10.56 10.20
CA LEU A 70 -14.90 10.68 9.83
C LEU A 70 -15.37 9.54 8.92
N PHE A 71 -16.46 8.88 9.32
CA PHE A 71 -17.14 7.87 8.50
C PHE A 71 -18.19 8.50 7.58
N CYS A 72 -19.09 9.30 8.17
CA CYS A 72 -20.18 9.97 7.45
C CYS A 72 -20.54 11.31 8.08
N LEU A 73 -21.05 12.23 7.25
CA LEU A 73 -21.60 13.51 7.69
C LEU A 73 -23.09 13.39 7.98
N SER A 74 -23.58 14.25 8.87
CA SER A 74 -24.99 14.28 9.27
C SER A 74 -25.95 14.78 8.19
N ASP A 75 -25.43 15.45 7.15
CA ASP A 75 -26.19 15.95 6.00
C ASP A 75 -26.15 15.01 4.78
N GLU A 76 -25.51 13.84 4.89
CA GLU A 76 -25.54 12.84 3.82
C GLU A 76 -26.91 12.15 3.72
N PRO A 77 -27.38 11.79 2.51
CA PRO A 77 -28.76 11.34 2.27
C PRO A 77 -29.13 10.02 2.97
N TYR A 78 -28.14 9.21 3.33
CA TYR A 78 -28.33 7.96 4.06
C TYR A 78 -28.28 8.13 5.59
N PHE A 79 -27.96 9.32 6.09
CA PHE A 79 -27.91 9.59 7.52
C PHE A 79 -29.33 9.52 8.12
N ARG A 80 -29.45 8.90 9.29
CA ARG A 80 -30.69 8.76 10.05
C ARG A 80 -30.47 9.32 11.45
N LYS A 81 -30.95 10.55 11.68
CA LYS A 81 -30.75 11.31 12.92
C LYS A 81 -31.07 10.51 14.19
N ASN A 82 -32.11 9.68 14.15
CA ASN A 82 -32.59 8.92 15.30
C ASN A 82 -32.11 7.46 15.32
N SER A 83 -31.21 7.05 14.41
CA SER A 83 -30.71 5.69 14.35
C SER A 83 -29.31 5.62 13.73
N ALA A 84 -28.29 5.56 14.59
CA ALA A 84 -26.92 5.34 14.14
C ALA A 84 -26.77 3.95 13.51
N ALA A 85 -27.42 2.92 14.06
CA ALA A 85 -27.42 1.57 13.48
C ALA A 85 -27.93 1.57 12.03
N LYS A 86 -29.05 2.25 11.74
CA LYS A 86 -29.57 2.34 10.37
C LYS A 86 -28.67 3.20 9.47
N THR A 87 -28.07 4.25 10.02
CA THR A 87 -27.06 5.05 9.31
C THR A 87 -25.89 4.18 8.86
N PHE A 88 -25.30 3.40 9.77
CA PHE A 88 -24.17 2.53 9.44
C PHE A 88 -24.56 1.39 8.50
N GLU A 89 -25.77 0.85 8.58
CA GLU A 89 -26.26 -0.15 7.62
C GLU A 89 -26.28 0.40 6.19
N LEU A 90 -26.93 1.55 5.99
CA LEU A 90 -27.05 2.19 4.67
C LEU A 90 -25.69 2.68 4.14
N TRP A 91 -24.87 3.26 5.02
CA TRP A 91 -23.51 3.68 4.70
C TRP A 91 -22.64 2.48 4.31
N SER A 92 -22.67 1.37 5.05
CA SER A 92 -21.86 0.18 4.73
C SER A 92 -22.19 -0.37 3.35
N GLU A 93 -23.48 -0.45 3.03
CA GLU A 93 -23.95 -0.92 1.72
C GLU A 93 -23.52 0.03 0.59
N ARG A 94 -23.54 1.34 0.82
CA ARG A 94 -23.03 2.34 -0.13
C ARG A 94 -21.53 2.18 -0.35
N GLN A 95 -20.74 2.06 0.73
CA GLN A 95 -19.29 1.90 0.63
C GLN A 95 -18.92 0.60 -0.09
N TRP A 96 -19.63 -0.49 0.18
CA TRP A 96 -19.49 -1.75 -0.55
C TRP A 96 -19.70 -1.57 -2.05
N LYS A 97 -20.86 -1.03 -2.46
CA LYS A 97 -21.18 -0.85 -3.88
C LYS A 97 -20.15 0.02 -4.60
N ASN A 98 -19.69 1.10 -3.96
CA ASN A 98 -18.69 1.98 -4.52
C ASN A 98 -17.34 1.28 -4.70
N ALA A 99 -16.87 0.56 -3.68
CA ALA A 99 -15.60 -0.16 -3.74
C ALA A 99 -15.64 -1.25 -4.84
N ILE A 100 -16.70 -2.07 -4.87
CA ILE A 100 -16.89 -3.14 -5.86
C ILE A 100 -16.88 -2.58 -7.28
N LYS A 101 -17.60 -1.48 -7.53
CA LYS A 101 -17.69 -0.88 -8.86
C LYS A 101 -16.31 -0.54 -9.46
N ILE A 102 -15.35 -0.10 -8.64
CA ILE A 102 -13.99 0.19 -9.10
C ILE A 102 -13.25 -1.11 -9.46
N ARG A 103 -13.44 -2.18 -8.67
CA ARG A 103 -12.73 -3.47 -8.83
C ARG A 103 -13.37 -4.41 -9.85
N GLN A 104 -14.56 -4.06 -10.38
CA GLN A 104 -15.14 -4.73 -11.55
C GLN A 104 -14.30 -4.58 -12.82
N SER A 105 -13.32 -3.66 -12.83
CA SER A 105 -12.40 -3.48 -13.96
C SER A 105 -11.34 -4.58 -14.10
N PHE A 106 -11.16 -5.44 -13.08
CA PHE A 106 -10.18 -6.52 -13.13
C PHE A 106 -10.66 -7.69 -13.96
N ASN A 107 -9.81 -8.16 -14.87
CA ASN A 107 -9.94 -9.49 -15.44
C ASN A 107 -9.36 -10.53 -14.46
N THR A 108 -10.21 -11.26 -13.77
CA THR A 108 -9.82 -12.25 -12.75
C THR A 108 -9.14 -13.50 -13.32
N GLU A 109 -9.22 -13.74 -14.62
CA GLU A 109 -8.50 -14.85 -15.26
C GLU A 109 -6.98 -14.60 -15.27
N THR A 110 -6.60 -13.32 -15.49
CA THR A 110 -5.21 -12.88 -15.60
C THR A 110 -4.69 -12.25 -14.31
N THR A 111 -5.57 -11.61 -13.52
CA THR A 111 -5.24 -11.00 -12.22
C THR A 111 -6.33 -11.32 -11.20
N ASN A 112 -6.09 -12.31 -10.34
CA ASN A 112 -7.00 -12.70 -9.26
C ASN A 112 -6.55 -12.16 -7.88
N SER A 113 -5.65 -11.17 -7.88
CA SER A 113 -5.22 -10.47 -6.67
C SER A 113 -5.35 -8.95 -6.81
N PHE A 114 -6.05 -8.33 -5.86
CA PHE A 114 -6.32 -6.89 -5.85
C PHE A 114 -6.75 -6.42 -4.46
N ARG A 115 -6.62 -5.12 -4.22
CA ARG A 115 -7.13 -4.49 -3.01
C ARG A 115 -8.62 -4.22 -3.12
N LEU A 116 -9.43 -4.87 -2.29
CA LEU A 116 -10.88 -4.67 -2.23
C LEU A 116 -11.25 -3.37 -1.51
N PHE A 117 -10.60 -3.11 -0.36
CA PHE A 117 -10.79 -1.88 0.42
C PHE A 117 -9.46 -1.22 0.73
N ASN A 118 -9.35 0.09 0.46
CA ASN A 118 -8.17 0.92 0.71
C ASN A 118 -8.47 2.06 1.68
N GLY A 119 -9.00 1.73 2.85
CA GLY A 119 -9.22 2.68 3.93
C GLY A 119 -10.11 3.86 3.54
N GLU A 120 -9.62 5.06 3.82
CA GLU A 120 -10.25 6.34 3.48
C GLU A 120 -10.58 6.47 2.00
N GLY A 121 -9.80 5.84 1.11
CA GLY A 121 -10.01 5.82 -0.34
C GLY A 121 -11.33 5.19 -0.77
N ASP A 122 -11.76 4.16 -0.04
CA ASP A 122 -13.08 3.53 -0.22
C ASP A 122 -14.08 4.01 0.85
N GLY A 123 -13.75 5.11 1.54
CA GLY A 123 -14.55 5.72 2.58
C GLY A 123 -14.78 4.84 3.80
N VAL A 124 -13.88 3.89 4.08
CA VAL A 124 -13.87 3.01 5.26
C VAL A 124 -12.56 3.20 6.07
N PRO A 125 -12.38 4.34 6.76
CA PRO A 125 -11.09 4.73 7.33
C PRO A 125 -10.38 3.65 8.16
N GLY A 126 -9.14 3.34 7.82
CA GLY A 126 -8.34 2.33 8.53
C GLY A 126 -8.70 0.86 8.29
N LEU A 127 -9.66 0.56 7.40
CA LEU A 127 -9.97 -0.81 6.95
C LEU A 127 -9.28 -1.11 5.61
N VAL A 128 -8.39 -2.09 5.60
CA VAL A 128 -7.76 -2.62 4.39
C VAL A 128 -8.24 -4.05 4.18
N VAL A 129 -8.62 -4.39 2.95
CA VAL A 129 -8.93 -5.76 2.55
C VAL A 129 -8.23 -6.06 1.23
N ASP A 130 -7.35 -7.05 1.21
CA ASP A 130 -6.69 -7.54 0.00
C ASP A 130 -7.19 -8.94 -0.34
N ILE A 131 -7.39 -9.21 -1.63
CA ILE A 131 -7.75 -10.52 -2.17
C ILE A 131 -6.52 -11.13 -2.85
N TYR A 132 -6.26 -12.40 -2.56
CA TYR A 132 -5.25 -13.25 -3.16
C TYR A 132 -5.91 -14.57 -3.57
N ASN A 133 -6.39 -14.65 -4.81
CA ASN A 133 -7.12 -15.80 -5.34
C ASN A 133 -8.35 -16.18 -4.48
N ASP A 134 -8.27 -17.26 -3.70
CA ASP A 134 -9.33 -17.78 -2.83
C ASP A 134 -9.15 -17.38 -1.35
N VAL A 135 -8.22 -16.47 -1.06
CA VAL A 135 -7.96 -15.92 0.28
C VAL A 135 -8.22 -14.42 0.29
N ALA A 136 -9.04 -13.95 1.23
CA ALA A 136 -9.17 -12.53 1.55
C ALA A 136 -8.47 -12.23 2.89
N VAL A 137 -7.75 -11.11 2.96
CA VAL A 137 -7.02 -10.68 4.14
C VAL A 137 -7.55 -9.33 4.60
N ILE A 138 -8.15 -9.31 5.79
CA ILE A 138 -8.57 -8.09 6.47
C ILE A 138 -7.40 -7.61 7.34
N LYS A 139 -7.09 -6.32 7.27
CA LYS A 139 -6.13 -5.67 8.17
C LYS A 139 -6.68 -4.33 8.63
N HIS A 140 -6.51 -4.05 9.91
CA HIS A 140 -6.79 -2.74 10.47
C HIS A 140 -5.49 -1.98 10.69
N ASP A 141 -5.51 -0.67 10.46
CA ASP A 141 -4.33 0.17 10.62
C ASP A 141 -4.09 0.66 12.06
N HIS A 142 -5.04 0.40 12.97
CA HIS A 142 -4.96 0.78 14.37
C HIS A 142 -5.77 -0.16 15.28
N ALA A 143 -5.37 -0.33 16.54
CA ALA A 143 -6.03 -1.24 17.49
C ALA A 143 -7.51 -0.90 17.73
N VAL A 144 -7.86 0.40 17.82
CA VAL A 144 -9.27 0.84 17.93
C VAL A 144 -10.15 0.34 16.78
N MET A 145 -9.58 0.21 15.59
CA MET A 145 -10.35 -0.21 14.42
C MET A 145 -10.76 -1.68 14.55
N GLU A 146 -10.01 -2.51 15.28
CA GLU A 146 -10.42 -3.88 15.60
C GLU A 146 -11.68 -3.94 16.47
N THR A 147 -11.93 -2.92 17.30
CA THR A 147 -13.12 -2.86 18.15
C THR A 147 -14.31 -2.26 17.40
N VAL A 148 -14.06 -1.29 16.52
CA VAL A 148 -15.08 -0.58 15.74
C VAL A 148 -15.59 -1.40 14.55
N TRP A 149 -14.71 -2.09 13.81
CA TRP A 149 -15.14 -2.89 12.66
C TRP A 149 -15.74 -4.22 13.09
N ASN A 150 -16.85 -4.59 12.45
CA ASN A 150 -17.44 -5.91 12.51
C ASN A 150 -16.78 -6.81 11.45
N SER A 151 -15.55 -7.23 11.71
CA SER A 151 -14.76 -8.04 10.77
C SER A 151 -15.43 -9.35 10.39
N GLN A 152 -16.21 -9.95 11.31
CA GLN A 152 -16.98 -11.17 11.02
C GLN A 152 -18.04 -10.91 9.95
N TYR A 153 -18.86 -9.86 10.10
CA TYR A 153 -19.85 -9.50 9.08
C TYR A 153 -19.19 -9.09 7.75
N ILE A 154 -18.05 -8.39 7.79
CA ILE A 154 -17.28 -8.06 6.58
C ILE A 154 -16.83 -9.36 5.89
N ALA A 155 -16.30 -10.33 6.63
CA ALA A 155 -15.87 -11.62 6.12
C ALA A 155 -17.03 -12.42 5.49
N GLU A 156 -18.17 -12.46 6.15
CA GLU A 156 -19.39 -13.10 5.63
C GLU A 156 -19.89 -12.44 4.34
N LYS A 157 -19.87 -11.10 4.27
CA LYS A 157 -20.25 -10.38 3.05
C LYS A 157 -19.25 -10.66 1.91
N ILE A 158 -17.95 -10.73 2.20
CA ILE A 158 -16.93 -11.12 1.21
C ILE A 158 -17.21 -12.53 0.69
N ALA A 159 -17.37 -13.53 1.57
CA ALA A 159 -17.61 -14.91 1.17
C ALA A 159 -18.91 -15.08 0.36
N LYS A 160 -19.94 -14.30 0.68
CA LYS A 160 -21.22 -14.30 -0.05
C LYS A 160 -21.09 -13.72 -1.46
N GLU A 161 -20.40 -12.59 -1.61
CA GLU A 161 -20.33 -11.84 -2.87
C GLU A 161 -19.17 -12.27 -3.77
N PHE A 162 -18.18 -12.97 -3.20
CA PHE A 162 -17.06 -13.60 -3.90
C PHE A 162 -17.02 -15.10 -3.56
N PRO A 163 -17.86 -15.94 -4.21
CA PRO A 163 -18.00 -17.36 -3.86
C PRO A 163 -16.71 -18.19 -4.01
N GLN A 164 -15.73 -17.69 -4.75
CA GLN A 164 -14.41 -18.32 -4.87
C GLN A 164 -13.55 -18.19 -3.60
N ILE A 165 -13.87 -17.24 -2.71
CA ILE A 165 -13.12 -17.02 -1.47
C ILE A 165 -13.47 -18.13 -0.47
N LYS A 166 -12.46 -18.93 -0.12
CA LYS A 166 -12.55 -20.04 0.83
C LYS A 166 -12.03 -19.68 2.21
N CYS A 167 -11.17 -18.66 2.29
CA CYS A 167 -10.61 -18.19 3.54
C CYS A 167 -10.72 -16.67 3.67
N VAL A 168 -11.15 -16.21 4.84
CA VAL A 168 -11.01 -14.80 5.25
C VAL A 168 -10.18 -14.75 6.53
N TYR A 169 -9.01 -14.12 6.43
CA TYR A 169 -8.04 -14.03 7.52
C TYR A 169 -7.94 -12.60 8.05
N LEU A 170 -8.18 -12.40 9.34
CA LEU A 170 -7.91 -11.14 10.01
C LEU A 170 -6.45 -11.10 10.44
N LYS A 171 -5.63 -10.38 9.70
CA LYS A 171 -4.20 -10.26 9.96
C LYS A 171 -3.90 -9.10 10.91
N ARG A 172 -3.16 -9.39 11.99
CA ARG A 172 -2.65 -8.38 12.92
C ARG A 172 -1.22 -7.97 12.52
N ARG A 173 -0.52 -7.25 13.39
CA ARG A 173 0.90 -6.95 13.17
C ARG A 173 1.74 -8.21 13.42
N ASN A 174 2.87 -8.32 12.72
CA ASN A 174 3.72 -9.52 12.80
C ASN A 174 4.41 -9.67 14.18
N ASP A 175 4.48 -8.58 14.96
CA ASP A 175 5.02 -8.50 16.32
C ASP A 175 3.97 -8.74 17.42
N ALA A 176 2.69 -8.95 17.06
CA ALA A 176 1.65 -9.28 18.02
C ALA A 176 1.76 -10.74 18.49
N GLU A 177 1.36 -11.02 19.73
CA GLU A 177 1.31 -12.39 20.30
C GLU A 177 0.48 -13.34 19.42
N GLU A 178 -0.68 -12.87 18.96
CA GLU A 178 -1.50 -13.55 17.96
C GLU A 178 -1.39 -12.83 16.61
N LYS A 179 -0.69 -13.45 15.64
CA LYS A 179 -0.48 -12.89 14.30
C LYS A 179 -1.77 -12.64 13.50
N GLY A 180 -2.87 -13.28 13.89
CA GLY A 180 -4.18 -13.07 13.29
C GLY A 180 -5.13 -14.26 13.48
N THR A 181 -6.38 -14.08 13.07
CA THR A 181 -7.49 -15.01 13.32
C THR A 181 -8.16 -15.42 12.02
N ASN A 182 -8.51 -16.71 11.88
CA ASN A 182 -9.34 -17.18 10.76
C ASN A 182 -10.81 -16.83 11.05
N LEU A 183 -11.42 -15.99 10.22
CA LEU A 183 -12.84 -15.63 10.33
C LEU A 183 -13.74 -16.57 9.53
N ILE A 184 -13.25 -17.01 8.37
CA ILE A 184 -13.89 -17.99 7.50
C ILE A 184 -12.80 -18.94 7.00
N GLY A 185 -13.07 -20.25 7.00
CA GLY A 185 -12.14 -21.27 6.55
C GLY A 185 -10.83 -21.31 7.34
N GLN A 186 -9.77 -21.81 6.71
CA GLN A 186 -8.44 -21.90 7.32
C GLN A 186 -7.39 -21.35 6.36
N LEU A 187 -6.54 -20.45 6.86
CA LEU A 187 -5.46 -19.88 6.06
C LEU A 187 -4.45 -20.97 5.66
N PRO A 188 -4.19 -21.18 4.35
CA PRO A 188 -3.19 -22.13 3.90
C PRO A 188 -1.77 -21.66 4.26
N SER A 189 -0.82 -22.59 4.30
CA SER A 189 0.61 -22.27 4.54
C SER A 189 1.23 -21.48 3.38
N GLU A 190 0.76 -21.74 2.16
CA GLU A 190 1.16 -21.06 0.93
C GLU A 190 -0.11 -20.61 0.19
N THR A 191 -0.21 -19.33 -0.14
CA THR A 191 -1.28 -18.80 -1.00
C THR A 191 -0.68 -18.47 -2.36
N ILE A 192 -1.16 -19.14 -3.41
CA ILE A 192 -0.78 -18.86 -4.80
C ILE A 192 -1.85 -17.99 -5.45
N PHE A 193 -1.42 -16.91 -6.09
CA PHE A 193 -2.30 -15.98 -6.80
C PHE A 193 -1.65 -15.50 -8.10
N LYS A 194 -2.42 -14.80 -8.93
CA LYS A 194 -2.03 -14.29 -10.25
C LYS A 194 -2.10 -12.77 -10.30
N GLU A 195 -1.08 -12.19 -10.91
CA GLU A 195 -1.06 -10.79 -11.33
C GLU A 195 -0.51 -10.70 -12.76
N ASN A 196 -1.29 -10.18 -13.70
CA ASN A 196 -0.93 -10.04 -15.12
C ASN A 196 -0.36 -11.33 -15.74
N ASN A 197 -1.01 -12.47 -15.47
CA ASN A 197 -0.63 -13.83 -15.87
C ASN A 197 0.63 -14.40 -15.21
N LEU A 198 1.23 -13.69 -14.25
CA LEU A 198 2.34 -14.22 -13.46
C LEU A 198 1.83 -14.76 -12.13
N LEU A 199 2.33 -15.93 -11.74
CA LEU A 199 2.01 -16.55 -10.47
C LEU A 199 2.92 -15.97 -9.37
N PHE A 200 2.33 -15.76 -8.20
CA PHE A 200 3.03 -15.35 -6.99
C PHE A 200 2.64 -16.30 -5.86
N SER A 201 3.63 -16.64 -5.05
CA SER A 201 3.47 -17.35 -3.79
C SER A 201 3.67 -16.38 -2.62
N SER A 202 2.81 -16.49 -1.62
CA SER A 202 2.95 -15.77 -0.35
C SER A 202 2.55 -16.63 0.84
N ASN A 203 3.39 -16.63 1.88
CA ASN A 203 2.97 -16.97 3.23
C ASN A 203 2.29 -15.74 3.85
N ILE A 204 0.97 -15.65 3.69
CA ILE A 204 0.15 -14.52 4.16
C ILE A 204 0.35 -14.22 5.64
N ARG A 205 0.57 -15.24 6.48
CA ARG A 205 0.70 -15.09 7.94
C ARG A 205 1.95 -14.27 8.31
N ASP A 206 3.08 -14.60 7.69
CA ASP A 206 4.38 -14.05 8.06
C ASP A 206 4.88 -12.94 7.12
N ALA A 207 4.29 -12.82 5.93
CA ALA A 207 4.65 -11.79 4.96
C ALA A 207 4.44 -10.37 5.49
N ALA A 208 5.04 -9.38 4.84
CA ALA A 208 4.81 -7.98 5.16
C ALA A 208 3.37 -7.55 4.79
N LYS A 209 2.92 -6.40 5.33
CA LYS A 209 1.60 -5.82 5.05
C LYS A 209 0.46 -6.83 5.28
N THR A 210 -0.26 -7.16 4.22
CA THR A 210 -1.38 -8.12 4.11
C THR A 210 -0.96 -9.44 3.47
N GLY A 211 0.24 -9.53 2.89
CA GLY A 211 0.68 -10.70 2.14
C GLY A 211 1.65 -10.36 0.99
N PHE A 212 1.40 -9.26 0.29
CA PHE A 212 2.17 -8.82 -0.87
C PHE A 212 1.90 -7.34 -1.19
N PHE A 213 2.82 -6.69 -1.90
CA PHE A 213 2.69 -5.29 -2.33
C PHE A 213 1.93 -5.19 -3.66
N LEU A 214 0.59 -5.19 -3.58
CA LEU A 214 -0.30 -5.04 -4.74
C LEU A 214 -0.26 -3.63 -5.35
N ASP A 215 0.21 -2.64 -4.59
CA ASP A 215 0.32 -1.24 -4.99
C ASP A 215 1.38 -0.95 -6.06
N GLN A 216 2.25 -1.91 -6.37
CA GLN A 216 3.26 -1.79 -7.43
C GLN A 216 2.85 -2.47 -8.75
N ARG A 217 1.65 -3.04 -8.85
CA ARG A 217 1.20 -3.86 -10.01
C ARG A 217 1.44 -3.20 -11.36
N ASP A 218 0.98 -1.96 -11.52
CA ASP A 218 1.05 -1.27 -12.81
C ASP A 218 2.48 -0.82 -13.14
N ASN A 219 3.31 -0.59 -12.12
CA ASN A 219 4.72 -0.24 -12.28
C ASN A 219 5.55 -1.49 -12.65
N ARG A 220 5.26 -2.65 -12.05
CA ARG A 220 5.84 -3.94 -12.46
C ARG A 220 5.54 -4.27 -13.90
N LEU A 221 4.28 -4.08 -14.33
CA LEU A 221 3.88 -4.28 -15.73
C LEU A 221 4.65 -3.34 -16.67
N ALA A 222 4.93 -2.10 -16.26
CA ALA A 222 5.71 -1.18 -17.07
C ALA A 222 7.14 -1.67 -17.30
N ILE A 223 7.80 -2.24 -16.28
CA ILE A 223 9.17 -2.78 -16.41
C ILE A 223 9.21 -3.92 -17.42
N LYS A 224 8.24 -4.84 -17.39
CA LYS A 224 8.15 -5.97 -18.33
C LYS A 224 8.28 -5.55 -19.79
N THR A 225 7.70 -4.42 -20.18
CA THR A 225 7.74 -3.89 -21.55
C THR A 225 9.17 -3.56 -22.03
N PHE A 226 10.08 -3.23 -21.12
CA PHE A 226 11.43 -2.80 -21.46
C PHE A 226 12.50 -3.89 -21.24
N SER A 227 12.14 -5.06 -20.71
CA SER A 227 13.12 -6.05 -20.24
C SER A 227 13.63 -7.03 -21.31
N LYS A 228 13.17 -6.94 -22.56
CA LYS A 228 13.58 -7.88 -23.61
C LYS A 228 15.10 -7.83 -23.83
N ASN A 229 15.76 -8.98 -23.71
CA ASN A 229 17.21 -9.16 -23.87
C ASN A 229 18.07 -8.30 -22.90
N ALA A 230 17.50 -7.83 -21.80
CA ALA A 230 18.18 -6.95 -20.84
C ALA A 230 18.78 -7.74 -19.67
N THR A 231 19.92 -7.27 -19.14
CA THR A 231 20.36 -7.60 -17.77
C THR A 231 19.72 -6.63 -16.79
N VAL A 232 19.04 -7.17 -15.77
CA VAL A 232 18.23 -6.36 -14.84
C VAL A 232 18.73 -6.53 -13.41
N LEU A 233 18.99 -5.43 -12.72
CA LEU A 233 19.24 -5.39 -11.29
C LEU A 233 18.00 -4.86 -10.57
N ASN A 234 17.47 -5.63 -9.61
CA ASN A 234 16.38 -5.23 -8.72
C ASN A 234 16.88 -5.15 -7.28
N LEU A 235 17.03 -3.92 -6.77
CA LEU A 235 17.44 -3.62 -5.41
C LEU A 235 16.22 -3.48 -4.50
N PHE A 236 16.34 -3.95 -3.25
CA PHE A 236 15.22 -4.05 -2.30
C PHE A 236 14.10 -4.92 -2.88
N SER A 237 14.51 -6.04 -3.46
CA SER A 237 13.67 -6.86 -4.34
C SER A 237 12.47 -7.51 -3.63
N TYR A 238 12.50 -7.62 -2.30
CA TYR A 238 11.53 -8.35 -1.50
C TYR A 238 11.30 -9.76 -2.08
N THR A 239 10.06 -10.10 -2.44
CA THR A 239 9.69 -11.40 -3.05
C THR A 239 9.80 -11.40 -4.58
N GLY A 240 10.51 -10.41 -5.15
CA GLY A 240 10.95 -10.42 -6.55
C GLY A 240 9.91 -9.90 -7.54
N GLY A 241 8.95 -9.07 -7.08
CA GLY A 241 7.88 -8.56 -7.94
C GLY A 241 8.36 -8.00 -9.28
N PHE A 242 9.30 -7.05 -9.26
CA PHE A 242 9.89 -6.52 -10.49
C PHE A 242 10.76 -7.55 -11.22
N SER A 243 11.46 -8.42 -10.49
CA SER A 243 12.31 -9.48 -11.06
C SER A 243 11.53 -10.45 -11.93
N LEU A 244 10.35 -10.90 -11.46
CA LEU A 244 9.46 -11.79 -12.19
C LEU A 244 8.93 -11.13 -13.48
N PHE A 245 8.54 -9.86 -13.39
CA PHE A 245 8.07 -9.12 -14.56
C PHE A 245 9.19 -8.87 -15.57
N ALA A 246 10.41 -8.64 -15.12
CA ALA A 246 11.57 -8.55 -16.00
C ALA A 246 11.85 -9.87 -16.72
N ALA A 247 11.88 -11.01 -15.99
CA ALA A 247 12.03 -12.34 -16.58
C ALA A 247 10.92 -12.64 -17.60
N ALA A 248 9.66 -12.38 -17.26
CA ALA A 248 8.51 -12.52 -18.16
C ALA A 248 8.56 -11.58 -19.37
N GLY A 249 9.30 -10.47 -19.28
CA GLY A 249 9.57 -9.53 -20.37
C GLY A 249 10.68 -9.99 -21.32
N GLY A 250 11.33 -11.11 -21.01
CA GLY A 250 12.43 -11.67 -21.80
C GLY A 250 13.81 -11.17 -21.38
N ALA A 251 14.00 -10.78 -20.11
CA ALA A 251 15.34 -10.50 -19.58
C ALA A 251 16.23 -11.74 -19.73
N THR A 252 17.50 -11.51 -20.09
CA THR A 252 18.51 -12.58 -20.21
C THR A 252 19.03 -12.99 -18.84
N GLN A 253 19.20 -12.02 -17.96
CA GLN A 253 19.61 -12.21 -16.57
C GLN A 253 18.87 -11.23 -15.66
N VAL A 254 18.49 -11.69 -14.47
CA VAL A 254 17.91 -10.85 -13.42
C VAL A 254 18.67 -11.08 -12.12
N THR A 255 19.16 -10.01 -11.50
CA THR A 255 19.80 -10.02 -10.18
C THR A 255 18.84 -9.42 -9.16
N SER A 256 18.48 -10.19 -8.13
CA SER A 256 17.58 -9.74 -7.05
C SER A 256 18.36 -9.60 -5.76
N VAL A 257 18.33 -8.40 -5.17
CA VAL A 257 19.06 -8.08 -3.94
C VAL A 257 18.08 -7.66 -2.86
N ASP A 258 18.15 -8.29 -1.70
CA ASP A 258 17.38 -7.91 -0.51
C ASP A 258 18.15 -8.30 0.76
N ILE A 259 17.99 -7.55 1.85
CA ILE A 259 18.65 -7.88 3.11
C ILE A 259 18.04 -9.13 3.76
N ALA A 260 16.75 -9.40 3.51
CA ALA A 260 16.04 -10.52 4.10
C ALA A 260 16.25 -11.79 3.28
N LYS A 261 17.04 -12.73 3.82
CA LYS A 261 17.27 -14.06 3.21
C LYS A 261 15.95 -14.79 2.86
N VAL A 262 14.97 -14.73 3.75
CA VAL A 262 13.63 -15.33 3.53
C VAL A 262 12.93 -14.70 2.33
N ALA A 263 13.11 -13.40 2.08
CA ALA A 263 12.53 -12.74 0.92
C ALA A 263 13.15 -13.27 -0.38
N ILE A 264 14.48 -13.43 -0.42
CA ILE A 264 15.21 -14.04 -1.53
C ILE A 264 14.80 -15.50 -1.79
N GLU A 265 14.61 -16.30 -0.74
CA GLU A 265 14.07 -17.67 -0.86
C GLU A 265 12.67 -17.68 -1.51
N ASN A 266 11.83 -16.70 -1.19
CA ASN A 266 10.54 -16.54 -1.85
C ASN A 266 10.66 -16.10 -3.32
N VAL A 267 11.72 -15.36 -3.70
CA VAL A 267 11.98 -15.04 -5.11
C VAL A 267 12.23 -16.33 -5.89
N LYS A 268 13.07 -17.24 -5.37
CA LYS A 268 13.33 -18.55 -6.00
C LYS A 268 12.04 -19.33 -6.22
N ARG A 269 11.22 -19.45 -5.17
CA ARG A 269 9.90 -20.10 -5.25
C ARG A 269 9.03 -19.47 -6.34
N ASN A 270 9.04 -18.15 -6.45
CA ASN A 270 8.30 -17.40 -7.46
C ASN A 270 8.84 -17.62 -8.90
N PHE A 271 10.15 -17.79 -9.08
CA PHE A 271 10.73 -18.16 -10.38
C PHE A 271 10.36 -19.60 -10.77
N GLU A 272 10.41 -20.54 -9.83
CA GLU A 272 10.07 -21.95 -10.03
C GLU A 272 8.62 -22.15 -10.49
N ILE A 273 7.65 -21.53 -9.81
CA ILE A 273 6.22 -21.69 -10.17
C ILE A 273 5.87 -21.11 -11.54
N ASN A 274 6.64 -20.12 -12.02
CA ASN A 274 6.47 -19.55 -13.35
C ASN A 274 7.34 -20.24 -14.42
N GLN A 275 8.20 -21.19 -14.01
CA GLN A 275 9.07 -21.96 -14.91
C GLN A 275 9.97 -21.07 -15.79
N PHE A 276 10.46 -19.96 -15.24
CA PHE A 276 11.33 -19.06 -16.00
C PHE A 276 12.67 -19.73 -16.30
N LYS A 277 13.16 -19.50 -17.53
CA LYS A 277 14.49 -19.94 -17.99
C LYS A 277 15.56 -18.85 -17.88
N THR A 278 15.14 -17.63 -17.57
CA THR A 278 16.03 -16.49 -17.33
C THR A 278 17.04 -16.83 -16.24
N GLU A 279 18.31 -16.50 -16.47
CA GLU A 279 19.33 -16.66 -15.43
C GLU A 279 18.98 -15.74 -14.26
N HIS A 280 18.85 -16.30 -13.07
CA HIS A 280 18.46 -15.55 -11.88
C HIS A 280 19.56 -15.63 -10.82
N VAL A 281 20.01 -14.47 -10.37
CA VAL A 281 21.06 -14.31 -9.36
C VAL A 281 20.42 -13.77 -8.08
N ASP A 282 20.55 -14.55 -7.00
CA ASP A 282 19.93 -14.32 -5.70
C ASP A 282 20.94 -13.82 -4.67
N ILE A 283 20.74 -12.61 -4.15
CA ILE A 283 21.71 -11.98 -3.25
C ILE A 283 21.01 -11.49 -1.98
N ALA A 284 21.30 -12.16 -0.86
CA ALA A 284 20.89 -11.73 0.47
C ALA A 284 21.96 -10.78 1.06
N ALA A 285 21.83 -9.48 0.81
CA ALA A 285 22.81 -8.47 1.23
C ALA A 285 22.17 -7.09 1.44
N ASP A 286 22.86 -6.22 2.19
CA ASP A 286 22.50 -4.81 2.22
C ASP A 286 22.67 -4.18 0.83
N ALA A 287 21.66 -3.45 0.37
CA ALA A 287 21.63 -2.91 -0.97
C ALA A 287 22.65 -1.77 -1.18
N PHE A 288 22.96 -0.97 -0.15
CA PHE A 288 23.97 0.08 -0.27
C PHE A 288 25.37 -0.55 -0.43
N GLU A 289 25.69 -1.52 0.42
CA GLU A 289 26.96 -2.24 0.35
C GLU A 289 27.12 -2.99 -0.99
N PHE A 290 26.06 -3.66 -1.44
CA PHE A 290 26.05 -4.33 -2.73
C PHE A 290 26.35 -3.36 -3.88
N VAL A 291 25.66 -2.21 -3.91
CA VAL A 291 25.84 -1.21 -4.96
C VAL A 291 27.27 -0.64 -4.95
N ASP A 292 27.80 -0.29 -3.78
CA ASP A 292 29.17 0.25 -3.66
C ASP A 292 30.23 -0.76 -4.16
N ASN A 293 30.03 -2.05 -3.88
CA ASN A 293 30.86 -3.12 -4.41
C ASN A 293 30.75 -3.25 -5.95
N GLN A 294 29.52 -3.23 -6.50
CA GLN A 294 29.33 -3.31 -7.95
C GLN A 294 29.92 -2.11 -8.70
N ILE A 295 29.88 -0.91 -8.10
CA ILE A 295 30.54 0.28 -8.65
C ILE A 295 32.06 0.06 -8.72
N THR A 296 32.65 -0.49 -7.66
CA THR A 296 34.09 -0.80 -7.61
C THR A 296 34.48 -1.82 -8.67
N LEU A 297 33.65 -2.84 -8.90
CA LEU A 297 33.83 -3.84 -9.95
C LEU A 297 33.51 -3.32 -11.36
N LYS A 298 33.05 -2.07 -11.49
CA LYS A 298 32.60 -1.45 -12.74
C LYS A 298 31.52 -2.26 -13.47
N HIS A 299 30.71 -3.01 -12.73
CA HIS A 299 29.61 -3.79 -13.31
C HIS A 299 28.49 -2.85 -13.78
N LYS A 300 27.79 -3.24 -14.85
CA LYS A 300 26.70 -2.44 -15.44
C LYS A 300 25.51 -3.29 -15.87
N TYR A 301 24.31 -2.76 -15.68
CA TYR A 301 23.05 -3.38 -16.06
C TYR A 301 22.31 -2.55 -17.11
N ASP A 302 21.52 -3.22 -17.96
CA ASP A 302 20.64 -2.54 -18.91
C ASP A 302 19.48 -1.82 -18.17
N ILE A 303 19.00 -2.40 -17.08
CA ILE A 303 17.95 -1.83 -16.22
C ILE A 303 18.35 -1.96 -14.75
N VAL A 304 18.29 -0.86 -14.00
CA VAL A 304 18.44 -0.86 -12.53
C VAL A 304 17.15 -0.34 -11.89
N ILE A 305 16.59 -1.12 -10.96
CA ILE A 305 15.36 -0.81 -10.23
C ILE A 305 15.70 -0.65 -8.75
N THR A 306 15.25 0.45 -8.15
CA THR A 306 15.51 0.78 -6.75
C THR A 306 14.18 1.15 -6.07
N ASP A 307 13.62 0.20 -5.31
CA ASP A 307 12.37 0.35 -4.55
C ASP A 307 12.57 0.16 -3.04
N PRO A 308 13.31 1.08 -2.38
CA PRO A 308 13.64 0.96 -0.96
C PRO A 308 12.40 1.10 -0.06
N PRO A 309 12.49 0.64 1.21
CA PRO A 309 11.46 0.91 2.20
C PRO A 309 11.27 2.42 2.42
N SER A 310 10.21 2.77 3.14
CA SER A 310 9.99 4.17 3.55
C SER A 310 11.12 4.64 4.47
N PHE A 311 11.85 5.67 4.04
CA PHE A 311 12.86 6.35 4.86
C PHE A 311 12.29 7.53 5.67
N ALA A 312 11.09 8.01 5.34
CA ALA A 312 10.42 9.08 6.07
C ALA A 312 9.15 8.59 6.80
N PRO A 313 9.28 7.90 7.95
CA PRO A 313 8.13 7.46 8.75
C PRO A 313 7.35 8.62 9.40
N ASN A 314 7.94 9.82 9.48
CA ASN A 314 7.30 11.02 10.00
C ASN A 314 7.86 12.29 9.34
N GLU A 315 7.18 13.43 9.53
CA GLU A 315 7.59 14.71 8.92
C GLU A 315 9.01 15.15 9.34
N LYS A 316 9.43 14.89 10.58
CA LYS A 316 10.77 15.26 11.08
C LYS A 316 11.90 14.49 10.40
N SER A 317 11.62 13.30 9.88
CA SER A 317 12.59 12.44 9.19
C SER A 317 12.77 12.75 7.71
N VAL A 318 11.97 13.66 7.13
CA VAL A 318 12.02 14.00 5.70
C VAL A 318 13.42 14.45 5.25
N PRO A 319 14.16 15.32 5.98
CA PRO A 319 15.51 15.72 5.56
C PRO A 319 16.49 14.56 5.47
N GLN A 320 16.53 13.66 6.47
CA GLN A 320 17.39 12.48 6.42
C GLN A 320 16.96 11.50 5.32
N ALA A 321 15.66 11.33 5.12
CA ALA A 321 15.12 10.49 4.06
C ALA A 321 15.54 10.98 2.67
N THR A 322 15.46 12.29 2.41
CA THR A 322 15.93 12.91 1.17
C THR A 322 17.40 12.58 0.91
N ILE A 323 18.27 12.73 1.92
CA ILE A 323 19.69 12.38 1.80
C ILE A 323 19.88 10.90 1.47
N ALA A 324 19.17 10.00 2.16
CA ALA A 324 19.26 8.56 1.94
C ALA A 324 18.77 8.15 0.54
N TYR A 325 17.63 8.69 0.09
CA TYR A 325 17.11 8.47 -1.26
C TYR A 325 18.07 8.99 -2.33
N THR A 326 18.55 10.23 -2.21
CA THR A 326 19.51 10.80 -3.16
C THR A 326 20.77 9.94 -3.23
N LYS A 327 21.29 9.45 -2.10
CA LYS A 327 22.48 8.58 -2.05
C LYS A 327 22.23 7.26 -2.79
N ILE A 328 21.19 6.51 -2.44
CA ILE A 328 20.97 5.20 -3.05
C ILE A 328 20.66 5.33 -4.55
N TYR A 329 19.87 6.33 -4.95
CA TYR A 329 19.57 6.56 -6.36
C TYR A 329 20.81 6.97 -7.15
N SER A 330 21.60 7.93 -6.66
CA SER A 330 22.81 8.37 -7.37
C SER A 330 23.81 7.24 -7.56
N ASN A 331 23.98 6.36 -6.57
CA ASN A 331 24.84 5.19 -6.69
C ASN A 331 24.23 4.12 -7.62
N SER A 332 22.92 3.90 -7.58
CA SER A 332 22.22 2.97 -8.48
C SER A 332 22.32 3.43 -9.95
N ILE A 333 22.18 4.73 -10.23
CA ILE A 333 22.34 5.32 -11.57
C ILE A 333 23.73 5.03 -12.14
N LYS A 334 24.79 5.03 -11.30
CA LYS A 334 26.15 4.68 -11.73
C LYS A 334 26.26 3.22 -12.16
N LEU A 335 25.32 2.34 -11.86
CA LEU A 335 25.31 0.94 -12.33
C LEU A 335 24.57 0.77 -13.65
N VAL A 336 23.96 1.81 -14.20
CA VAL A 336 23.22 1.72 -15.46
C VAL A 336 24.19 1.87 -16.64
N LYS A 337 24.02 1.05 -17.67
CA LYS A 337 24.71 1.21 -18.96
C LYS A 337 24.31 2.52 -19.63
N GLU A 338 25.14 2.98 -20.56
CA GLU A 338 24.76 4.11 -21.42
C GLU A 338 23.49 3.78 -22.20
N ASN A 339 22.52 4.71 -22.24
CA ASN A 339 21.18 4.52 -22.80
C ASN A 339 20.32 3.43 -22.12
N GLY A 340 20.79 2.87 -20.99
CA GLY A 340 20.01 1.97 -20.15
C GLY A 340 18.92 2.70 -19.36
N LEU A 341 18.20 1.95 -18.53
CA LEU A 341 17.06 2.46 -17.77
C LEU A 341 17.32 2.43 -16.25
N PHE A 342 16.84 3.48 -15.59
CA PHE A 342 16.81 3.58 -14.13
C PHE A 342 15.36 3.74 -13.66
N ALA A 343 14.91 2.87 -12.76
CA ALA A 343 13.62 2.99 -12.10
C ALA A 343 13.82 3.33 -10.62
N ALA A 344 13.24 4.45 -10.18
CA ALA A 344 13.24 4.88 -8.79
C ALA A 344 11.82 4.79 -8.21
N SER A 345 11.71 4.38 -6.95
CA SER A 345 10.42 4.28 -6.27
C SER A 345 10.49 4.71 -4.81
N SER A 346 9.42 5.34 -4.32
CA SER A 346 9.28 5.74 -2.92
C SER A 346 7.84 5.60 -2.44
N CYS A 347 7.66 4.90 -1.32
CA CYS A 347 6.38 4.78 -0.61
C CYS A 347 6.25 5.74 0.60
N SER A 348 7.20 6.66 0.80
CA SER A 348 7.19 7.61 1.91
C SER A 348 6.08 8.66 1.76
N SER A 349 5.00 8.60 2.55
CA SER A 349 3.83 9.51 2.42
C SER A 349 4.15 10.99 2.65
N HIS A 350 5.22 11.31 3.38
CA HIS A 350 5.68 12.68 3.63
C HIS A 350 6.56 13.26 2.51
N ILE A 351 6.85 12.48 1.48
CA ILE A 351 7.54 12.94 0.26
C ILE A 351 6.52 12.95 -0.85
N ASP A 352 6.11 14.15 -1.29
CA ASP A 352 5.20 14.30 -2.40
C ASP A 352 5.90 14.04 -3.76
N THR A 353 5.14 14.16 -4.85
CA THR A 353 5.65 13.85 -6.19
C THR A 353 6.73 14.84 -6.65
N GLU A 354 6.60 16.13 -6.32
CA GLU A 354 7.57 17.15 -6.72
C GLU A 354 8.88 17.01 -5.95
N ALA A 355 8.80 16.79 -4.63
CA ALA A 355 9.96 16.50 -3.79
C ALA A 355 10.67 15.22 -4.24
N PHE A 356 9.92 14.17 -4.60
CA PHE A 356 10.49 12.95 -5.17
C PHE A 356 11.23 13.22 -6.49
N LEU A 357 10.64 14.00 -7.41
CA LEU A 357 11.31 14.34 -8.66
C LEU A 357 12.57 15.18 -8.41
N GLU A 358 12.56 16.10 -7.45
CA GLU A 358 13.75 16.86 -7.08
C GLU A 358 14.88 15.97 -6.54
N ILE A 359 14.55 15.03 -5.67
CA ILE A 359 15.48 13.98 -5.20
C ILE A 359 16.09 13.23 -6.40
N THR A 360 15.28 12.86 -7.40
CA THR A 360 15.82 12.19 -8.59
C THR A 360 16.73 13.09 -9.43
N ARG A 361 16.40 14.39 -9.60
CA ARG A 361 17.25 15.36 -10.31
C ARG A 361 18.60 15.51 -9.62
N GLU A 362 18.60 15.66 -8.29
CA GLU A 362 19.82 15.73 -7.48
C GLU A 362 20.63 14.43 -7.60
N ALA A 363 19.96 13.27 -7.61
CA ALA A 363 20.62 11.97 -7.77
C ALA A 363 21.32 11.82 -9.13
N PHE A 364 20.69 12.25 -10.23
CA PHE A 364 21.30 12.28 -11.56
C PHE A 364 22.51 13.23 -11.60
N SER A 365 22.37 14.43 -11.03
CA SER A 365 23.49 15.39 -10.92
C SER A 365 24.69 14.81 -10.16
N LYS A 366 24.45 14.15 -9.00
CA LYS A 366 25.52 13.50 -8.21
C LYS A 366 26.11 12.27 -8.89
N ALA A 367 25.34 11.59 -9.74
CA ALA A 367 25.85 10.50 -10.57
C ALA A 367 26.69 11.00 -11.75
N GLY A 368 26.68 12.31 -12.04
CA GLY A 368 27.33 12.88 -13.23
C GLY A 368 26.67 12.42 -14.52
N LYS A 369 25.34 12.21 -14.50
CA LYS A 369 24.55 11.67 -15.62
C LYS A 369 23.36 12.56 -15.92
N ARG A 370 22.91 12.53 -17.18
CA ARG A 370 21.63 13.12 -17.57
C ARG A 370 20.55 12.05 -17.60
N GLY A 371 19.31 12.45 -17.36
CA GLY A 371 18.16 11.55 -17.32
C GLY A 371 16.99 12.12 -18.10
N THR A 372 16.37 11.29 -18.94
CA THR A 372 15.09 11.61 -19.59
C THR A 372 13.98 10.81 -18.91
N LEU A 373 12.96 11.49 -18.38
CA LEU A 373 11.80 10.84 -17.76
C LEU A 373 10.92 10.17 -18.83
N ILE A 374 10.74 8.86 -18.73
CA ILE A 374 9.91 8.05 -19.64
C ILE A 374 8.52 7.85 -19.05
N ARG A 375 8.44 7.60 -17.74
CA ARG A 375 7.18 7.29 -17.06
C ARG A 375 7.19 7.85 -15.65
N LEU A 376 6.09 8.48 -15.27
CA LEU A 376 5.75 8.76 -13.87
C LEU A 376 4.57 7.86 -13.49
N GLY A 377 4.83 6.93 -12.57
CA GLY A 377 3.89 5.94 -12.06
C GLY A 377 3.43 6.23 -10.63
N ALA A 378 2.46 5.47 -10.17
CA ALA A 378 1.85 5.61 -8.85
C ALA A 378 1.20 4.31 -8.39
N GLN A 379 0.48 4.37 -7.27
CA GLN A 379 -0.42 3.29 -6.88
C GLN A 379 -1.55 3.09 -7.92
N PRO A 380 -1.99 1.85 -8.15
CA PRO A 380 -3.00 1.50 -9.15
C PRO A 380 -4.44 1.82 -8.70
N SER A 381 -5.42 1.59 -9.59
CA SER A 381 -6.83 1.94 -9.40
C SER A 381 -7.54 1.25 -8.23
N ASP A 382 -7.06 0.10 -7.77
CA ASP A 382 -7.54 -0.58 -6.55
C ASP A 382 -6.95 -0.02 -5.25
N HIS A 383 -6.12 1.01 -5.35
CA HIS A 383 -5.60 1.79 -4.22
C HIS A 383 -6.07 3.26 -4.30
N PRO A 384 -7.39 3.53 -4.41
CA PRO A 384 -7.91 4.87 -4.53
C PRO A 384 -7.61 5.69 -3.27
N TYR A 385 -7.65 7.01 -3.40
CA TYR A 385 -7.62 7.93 -2.26
C TYR A 385 -8.62 9.06 -2.50
N PRO A 386 -9.17 9.69 -1.43
CA PRO A 386 -10.05 10.83 -1.59
C PRO A 386 -9.30 12.00 -2.22
N LEU A 387 -9.91 12.69 -3.17
CA LEU A 387 -9.31 13.86 -3.83
C LEU A 387 -8.86 14.94 -2.84
N ALA A 388 -9.60 15.09 -1.74
CA ALA A 388 -9.28 16.05 -0.68
C ALA A 388 -8.14 15.61 0.25
N MET A 389 -7.54 14.44 0.04
CA MET A 389 -6.51 13.83 0.88
C MET A 389 -5.29 13.41 0.04
N PRO A 390 -4.56 14.37 -0.56
CA PRO A 390 -3.39 14.07 -1.39
C PRO A 390 -2.28 13.34 -0.63
N GLU A 391 -2.23 13.42 0.69
CA GLU A 391 -1.28 12.69 1.55
C GLU A 391 -1.43 11.16 1.47
N LEU A 392 -2.59 10.67 1.01
CA LEU A 392 -2.82 9.25 0.75
C LEU A 392 -2.33 8.82 -0.64
N ARG A 393 -1.82 9.75 -1.45
CA ARG A 393 -1.04 9.45 -2.65
C ARG A 393 0.41 9.13 -2.28
N TYR A 394 0.62 8.00 -1.62
CA TYR A 394 1.89 7.69 -0.98
C TYR A 394 2.96 7.11 -1.93
N LEU A 395 2.56 6.45 -3.03
CA LEU A 395 3.50 5.76 -3.92
C LEU A 395 3.91 6.66 -5.09
N LYS A 396 5.21 6.84 -5.25
CA LYS A 396 5.81 7.48 -6.44
C LYS A 396 6.75 6.48 -7.09
N PHE A 397 6.65 6.38 -8.41
CA PHE A 397 7.53 5.59 -9.25
C PHE A 397 7.95 6.43 -10.45
N ALA A 398 9.22 6.39 -10.85
CA ALA A 398 9.66 7.03 -12.08
C ALA A 398 10.66 6.14 -12.82
N LEU A 399 10.48 6.05 -14.14
CA LEU A 399 11.38 5.36 -15.05
C LEU A 399 12.09 6.39 -15.92
N PHE A 400 13.41 6.30 -16.00
CA PHE A 400 14.27 7.22 -16.72
C PHE A 400 15.15 6.46 -17.71
N ARG A 401 15.43 7.07 -18.87
CA ARG A 401 16.60 6.72 -19.68
C ARG A 401 17.82 7.43 -19.10
N VAL A 402 18.91 6.72 -18.89
CA VAL A 402 20.19 7.28 -18.45
C VAL A 402 21.04 7.61 -19.68
N GLU A 403 21.48 8.86 -19.77
CA GLU A 403 22.30 9.37 -20.87
C GLU A 403 23.78 9.44 -20.45
N GLY A 404 24.66 9.32 -21.46
CA GLY A 404 26.13 9.28 -21.33
C GLY A 404 26.72 10.43 -20.53
#